data_AF-A0A7Y3E9D8-F1
#
_entry.id   AF-A0A7Y3E9D8-F1
#
_cell.length_a   1.000
_cell.length_b   1.000
_cell.length_c   1.000
_cell.angle_alpha   90.00
_cell.angle_beta   90.00
_cell.angle_gamma   90.00
#
_symmetry.space_group_name_H-M   'P 1'
#
loop_
_entity.id
_entity.type
_entity.pdbx_description
1 polymer ?
#
loop_
_entity_poly.entity_id
_entity_poly.type
_entity_poly.pdbx_seq_one_letter_code
_entity_poly.pdbx_strand_id
1 'polypeptide(L)'
;MKSPSIYTSQREKRLWIWVVVVFVAIYSGLFLGQPLAKLFSNQQIGIFIFIAGMALVGATIILHAFRTRPGKTELTVLLGIIAVYVLFFLRLGLPERSHLMEYSVLAIFVHKAITERANNGKRIPNPAIVAFLITLLIGVVDECIQLVLPYRVFDMLDIVFNGIAIAMAIGSAILLSRVRK
;
A
#
# COMPACT_ATOMS: atom_id res chain seq x y z
N MET A 1 -17.73 20.77 -28.05
CA MET A 1 -18.07 20.24 -26.70
C MET A 1 -16.82 19.62 -26.11
N LYS A 2 -16.34 20.06 -24.94
CA LYS A 2 -15.22 19.38 -24.25
C LYS A 2 -15.71 18.00 -23.82
N SER A 3 -15.00 16.94 -24.19
CA SER A 3 -15.32 15.58 -23.73
C SER A 3 -15.37 15.57 -22.20
N PRO A 4 -16.32 14.86 -21.58
CA PRO A 4 -16.30 14.70 -20.14
C PRO A 4 -14.96 14.07 -19.72
N SER A 5 -14.18 14.80 -18.94
CA SER A 5 -12.93 14.29 -18.39
C SER A 5 -13.26 13.14 -17.42
N ILE A 6 -12.60 12.00 -17.59
CA ILE A 6 -12.73 10.82 -16.71
C ILE A 6 -12.33 11.17 -15.27
N TYR A 7 -11.40 12.12 -15.10
CA TYR A 7 -10.90 12.62 -13.82
C TYR A 7 -11.52 13.97 -13.46
N THR A 8 -11.74 14.19 -12.18
CA THR A 8 -12.25 15.45 -11.60
C THR A 8 -11.16 16.49 -11.37
N SER A 9 -9.90 16.07 -11.15
CA SER A 9 -8.75 16.98 -11.03
C SER A 9 -7.45 16.37 -11.57
N GLN A 10 -6.44 17.21 -11.84
CA GLN A 10 -5.10 16.75 -12.21
C GLN A 10 -4.43 15.94 -11.08
N ARG A 11 -4.75 16.27 -9.82
CA ARG A 11 -4.27 15.52 -8.67
C ARG A 11 -4.86 14.12 -8.65
N GLU A 12 -6.16 14.00 -8.92
CA GLU A 12 -6.83 12.70 -9.03
C GLU A 12 -6.18 11.83 -10.11
N LYS A 13 -5.92 12.39 -11.29
CA LYS A 13 -5.23 11.71 -12.39
C LYS A 13 -3.87 11.17 -11.95
N ARG A 14 -3.04 12.00 -11.29
CA ARG A 14 -1.72 11.56 -10.79
C ARG A 14 -1.83 10.44 -9.75
N LEU A 15 -2.82 10.50 -8.87
CA LEU A 15 -3.04 9.45 -7.87
C LEU A 15 -3.42 8.13 -8.53
N TRP A 16 -4.29 8.13 -9.54
CA TRP A 16 -4.62 6.93 -10.31
C TRP A 16 -3.44 6.38 -11.10
N ILE A 17 -2.54 7.23 -11.62
CA ILE A 17 -1.29 6.76 -12.24
C ILE A 17 -0.46 6.01 -11.20
N TRP A 18 -0.32 6.54 -9.97
CA TRP A 18 0.40 5.82 -8.91
C TRP A 18 -0.30 4.52 -8.49
N VAL A 19 -1.64 4.47 -8.47
CA VAL A 19 -2.38 3.21 -8.28
C VAL A 19 -1.98 2.19 -9.35
N VAL A 20 -1.95 2.59 -10.62
CA VAL A 20 -1.55 1.70 -11.72
C VAL A 20 -0.09 1.26 -11.60
N VAL A 21 0.83 2.17 -11.24
CA VAL A 21 2.25 1.84 -11.04
C VAL A 21 2.41 0.79 -9.93
N VAL A 22 1.75 0.99 -8.79
CA VAL A 22 1.80 0.04 -7.67
C VAL A 22 1.15 -1.29 -8.04
N PHE A 23 -0.01 -1.26 -8.71
CA PHE A 23 -0.70 -2.45 -9.20
C PHE A 23 0.21 -3.27 -10.14
N VAL A 24 0.85 -2.61 -11.11
CA VAL A 24 1.80 -3.26 -12.02
C VAL A 24 2.99 -3.83 -11.25
N ALA A 25 3.51 -3.14 -10.25
CA ALA A 25 4.62 -3.64 -9.42
C ALA A 25 4.24 -4.92 -8.65
N ILE A 26 3.05 -4.96 -8.04
CA ILE A 26 2.52 -6.15 -7.32
C ILE A 26 2.42 -7.33 -8.28
N TYR A 27 1.73 -7.15 -9.41
CA TYR A 27 1.50 -8.24 -10.36
C TYR A 27 2.81 -8.67 -11.04
N SER A 28 3.74 -7.74 -11.27
CA SER A 28 5.09 -8.10 -11.73
C SER A 28 5.82 -8.95 -10.70
N GLY A 29 5.68 -8.66 -9.41
CA GLY A 29 6.22 -9.48 -8.32
C GLY A 29 5.67 -10.91 -8.31
N LEU A 30 4.38 -11.09 -8.61
CA LEU A 30 3.73 -12.39 -8.70
C LEU A 30 4.30 -13.27 -9.84
N PHE A 31 4.59 -12.70 -11.01
CA PHE A 31 5.16 -13.44 -12.15
C PHE A 31 6.69 -13.54 -12.13
N LEU A 32 7.39 -12.49 -11.68
CA LEU A 32 8.86 -12.41 -11.74
C LEU A 32 9.55 -12.80 -10.42
N GLY A 33 8.81 -12.86 -9.31
CA GLY A 33 9.38 -13.10 -7.98
C GLY A 33 10.18 -14.39 -7.89
N GLN A 34 9.64 -15.52 -8.37
CA GLN A 34 10.35 -16.81 -8.33
C GLN A 34 11.53 -16.88 -9.33
N PRO A 35 11.39 -16.45 -10.60
CA PRO A 35 12.54 -16.36 -11.51
C PRO A 35 13.69 -15.50 -10.97
N LEU A 36 13.37 -14.35 -10.39
CA LEU A 36 14.37 -13.46 -9.81
C LEU A 36 14.99 -14.06 -8.54
N ALA A 37 14.19 -14.69 -7.66
CA ALA A 37 14.73 -15.37 -6.47
C ALA A 37 15.70 -16.51 -6.83
N LYS A 38 15.45 -17.21 -7.94
CA LYS A 38 16.38 -18.23 -8.47
C LYS A 38 17.66 -17.62 -9.03
N LEU A 39 17.56 -16.49 -9.75
CA LEU A 39 18.69 -15.75 -10.30
C LEU A 39 19.59 -15.16 -9.19
N PHE A 40 18.97 -14.67 -8.11
CA PHE A 40 19.62 -14.10 -6.93
C PHE A 40 19.66 -15.09 -5.76
N SER A 41 19.88 -16.37 -6.04
CA SER A 41 19.97 -17.43 -5.02
C SER A 41 21.09 -17.21 -4.00
N ASN A 42 22.02 -16.27 -4.28
CA ASN A 42 22.97 -15.79 -3.28
C ASN A 42 22.26 -14.95 -2.20
N GLN A 43 22.01 -15.59 -1.07
CA GLN A 43 21.36 -15.02 0.10
C GLN A 43 21.98 -13.70 0.57
N GLN A 44 23.30 -13.50 0.38
CA GLN A 44 23.98 -12.27 0.77
C GLN A 44 23.50 -11.07 -0.07
N ILE A 45 23.37 -11.25 -1.39
CA ILE A 45 22.92 -10.18 -2.31
C ILE A 45 21.48 -9.77 -1.97
N GLY A 46 20.61 -10.74 -1.68
CA GLY A 46 19.23 -10.46 -1.27
C GLY A 46 19.16 -9.64 0.03
N ILE A 47 19.99 -9.96 1.03
CA ILE A 47 20.09 -9.20 2.28
C ILE A 47 20.57 -7.78 2.01
N PHE A 48 21.62 -7.58 1.20
CA PHE A 48 22.12 -6.25 0.85
C PHE A 48 21.06 -5.39 0.16
N ILE A 49 20.35 -5.95 -0.83
CA ILE A 49 19.27 -5.24 -1.55
C ILE A 49 18.14 -4.85 -0.57
N PHE A 50 17.75 -5.77 0.32
CA PHE A 50 16.72 -5.51 1.33
C PHE A 50 17.12 -4.39 2.29
N ILE A 51 18.33 -4.44 2.85
CA ILE A 51 18.84 -3.42 3.77
C ILE A 51 18.95 -2.05 3.06
N ALA A 52 19.45 -2.03 1.83
CA ALA A 52 19.53 -0.80 1.04
C ALA A 52 18.14 -0.19 0.80
N GLY A 53 17.14 -1.02 0.45
CA GLY A 53 15.76 -0.59 0.31
C GLY A 53 15.19 0.01 1.59
N MET A 54 15.37 -0.68 2.72
CA MET A 54 14.93 -0.20 4.04
C MET A 54 15.62 1.12 4.44
N ALA A 55 16.92 1.26 4.16
CA ALA A 55 17.66 2.49 4.42
C ALA A 55 17.13 3.66 3.59
N LEU A 56 16.81 3.45 2.30
CA LEU A 56 16.23 4.48 1.44
C LEU A 56 14.83 4.90 1.90
N VAL A 57 14.00 3.95 2.34
CA VAL A 57 12.69 4.24 2.93
C VAL A 57 12.86 5.06 4.21
N GLY A 58 13.74 4.63 5.12
CA GLY A 58 14.05 5.35 6.35
C GLY A 58 14.54 6.76 6.11
N ALA A 59 15.50 6.93 5.18
CA ALA A 59 16.01 8.25 4.78
C ALA A 59 14.89 9.14 4.22
N THR A 60 14.01 8.59 3.39
CA THR A 60 12.87 9.33 2.82
C THR A 60 11.93 9.82 3.92
N ILE A 61 11.61 8.97 4.90
CA ILE A 61 10.75 9.34 6.04
C ILE A 61 11.41 10.45 6.87
N ILE A 62 12.69 10.31 7.20
CA ILE A 62 13.45 11.29 8.00
C ILE A 62 13.52 12.64 7.28
N LEU A 63 13.91 12.64 6.00
CA LEU A 63 14.00 13.85 5.19
C LEU A 63 12.63 14.52 5.03
N HIS A 64 11.55 13.73 4.90
CA HIS A 64 10.20 14.26 4.86
C HIS A 64 9.80 14.91 6.19
N ALA A 65 10.07 14.24 7.33
CA ALA A 65 9.77 14.75 8.66
C ALA A 65 10.50 16.07 8.96
N PHE A 66 11.77 16.21 8.53
CA PHE A 66 12.51 17.47 8.67
C PHE A 66 11.87 18.62 7.90
N ARG A 67 11.28 18.35 6.73
CA ARG A 67 10.58 19.36 5.93
C ARG A 67 9.22 19.72 6.51
N THR A 68 8.47 18.76 7.04
CA THR A 68 7.10 18.98 7.52
C THR A 68 7.02 19.46 8.97
N ARG A 69 8.07 19.26 9.78
CA ARG A 69 8.14 19.63 11.21
C ARG A 69 6.88 19.23 11.98
N PRO A 70 6.59 17.92 12.11
CA PRO A 70 5.37 17.43 12.75
C PRO A 70 5.28 17.86 14.21
N GLY A 71 4.06 18.15 14.69
CA GLY A 71 3.81 18.50 16.09
C GLY A 71 4.00 17.30 17.04
N LYS A 72 4.07 17.55 18.35
CA LYS A 72 4.26 16.49 19.37
C LYS A 72 3.16 15.41 19.29
N THR A 73 1.89 15.83 19.18
CA THR A 73 0.75 14.91 19.07
C THR A 73 0.82 14.07 17.80
N GLU A 74 1.21 14.67 16.67
CA GLU A 74 1.40 13.95 15.41
C GLU A 74 2.50 12.90 15.53
N LEU A 75 3.62 13.25 16.18
CA LEU A 75 4.72 12.32 16.40
C LEU A 75 4.30 11.16 17.30
N THR A 76 3.56 11.41 18.39
CA THR A 76 3.06 10.36 19.28
C THR A 76 2.12 9.40 18.54
N VAL A 77 1.20 9.92 17.73
CA VAL A 77 0.27 9.09 16.94
C VAL A 77 1.03 8.30 15.88
N LEU A 78 2.01 8.91 15.21
CA LEU A 78 2.86 8.24 14.24
C LEU A 78 3.67 7.10 14.88
N LEU A 79 4.28 7.32 16.05
CA LEU A 79 5.01 6.28 16.78
C LEU A 79 4.09 5.14 17.21
N GLY A 80 2.87 5.44 17.65
CA GLY A 80 1.86 4.43 17.96
C GLY A 80 1.49 3.58 16.75
N ILE A 81 1.25 4.21 15.59
CA ILE A 81 0.99 3.51 14.32
C ILE A 81 2.19 2.62 13.95
N ILE A 82 3.41 3.16 13.99
CA ILE A 82 4.63 2.40 13.69
C ILE A 82 4.75 1.19 14.61
N ALA A 83 4.53 1.35 15.91
CA ALA A 83 4.59 0.25 16.88
C ALA A 83 3.60 -0.87 16.53
N VAL A 84 2.35 -0.53 16.20
CA VAL A 84 1.34 -1.52 15.79
C VAL A 84 1.75 -2.23 14.49
N TYR A 85 2.25 -1.50 13.50
CA TYR A 85 2.74 -2.09 12.24
C TYR A 85 3.94 -3.01 12.46
N VAL A 86 4.89 -2.63 13.31
CA VAL A 86 6.06 -3.46 13.64
C VAL A 86 5.61 -4.73 14.36
N LEU A 87 4.73 -4.62 15.37
CA LEU A 87 4.21 -5.78 16.09
C LEU A 87 3.43 -6.73 15.17
N PHE A 88 2.66 -6.19 14.23
CA PHE A 88 1.93 -6.99 13.25
C PHE A 88 2.92 -7.67 12.26
N PHE A 89 3.85 -6.91 11.69
CA PHE A 89 4.89 -7.41 10.79
C PHE A 89 5.70 -8.57 11.40
N LEU A 90 6.05 -8.48 12.68
CA LEU A 90 6.79 -9.53 13.39
C LEU A 90 5.99 -10.83 13.58
N ARG A 91 4.65 -10.78 13.51
CA ARG A 91 3.77 -11.95 13.59
C ARG A 91 3.52 -12.62 12.25
N LEU A 92 3.84 -11.96 11.14
CA LEU A 92 3.61 -12.45 9.78
C LEU A 92 4.78 -13.28 9.26
N GLY A 93 4.49 -14.22 8.35
CA GLY A 93 5.49 -14.93 7.55
C GLY A 93 6.12 -14.03 6.47
N LEU A 94 7.07 -14.57 5.71
CA LEU A 94 7.81 -13.77 4.72
C LEU A 94 6.93 -13.26 3.55
N PRO A 95 6.08 -14.09 2.91
CA PRO A 95 5.15 -13.62 1.86
C PRO A 95 4.16 -12.56 2.37
N GLU A 96 3.61 -12.77 3.56
CA GLU A 96 2.59 -11.90 4.16
C GLU A 96 3.20 -10.54 4.54
N ARG A 97 4.49 -10.49 4.88
CA ARG A 97 5.23 -9.24 5.12
C ARG A 97 5.38 -8.38 3.87
N SER A 98 5.62 -8.96 2.69
CA SER A 98 5.67 -8.19 1.44
C SER A 98 4.29 -7.67 1.07
N HIS A 99 3.27 -8.53 1.17
CA HIS A 99 1.89 -8.15 0.87
C HIS A 99 1.39 -7.04 1.81
N LEU A 100 1.76 -7.08 3.10
CA LEU A 100 1.47 -6.00 4.05
C LEU A 100 1.89 -4.63 3.50
N MET A 101 3.10 -4.50 2.96
CA MET A 101 3.62 -3.23 2.46
C MET A 101 2.93 -2.83 1.15
N GLU A 102 2.83 -3.76 0.20
CA GLU A 102 2.24 -3.58 -1.12
C GLU A 102 0.79 -3.09 -1.05
N TYR A 103 -0.05 -3.84 -0.31
CA TYR A 103 -1.47 -3.51 -0.17
C TYR A 103 -1.69 -2.27 0.69
N SER A 104 -0.82 -1.96 1.66
CA SER A 104 -0.89 -0.70 2.40
C SER A 104 -0.65 0.51 1.50
N VAL A 105 0.38 0.46 0.63
CA VAL A 105 0.69 1.55 -0.30
C VAL A 105 -0.42 1.71 -1.33
N LEU A 106 -0.91 0.61 -1.90
CA LEU A 106 -2.02 0.61 -2.84
C LEU A 106 -3.28 1.24 -2.21
N ALA A 107 -3.65 0.79 -1.01
CA ALA A 107 -4.79 1.30 -0.27
C ALA A 107 -4.71 2.81 -0.03
N ILE A 108 -3.53 3.33 0.33
CA ILE A 108 -3.32 4.78 0.54
C ILE A 108 -3.56 5.56 -0.75
N PHE A 109 -3.05 5.10 -1.89
CA PHE A 109 -3.25 5.81 -3.16
C PHE A 109 -4.70 5.74 -3.64
N VAL A 110 -5.34 4.57 -3.57
CA VAL A 110 -6.75 4.40 -3.90
C VAL A 110 -7.62 5.29 -3.02
N HIS A 111 -7.39 5.28 -1.69
CA HIS A 111 -8.12 6.12 -0.74
C HIS A 111 -7.96 7.61 -1.04
N LYS A 112 -6.74 8.07 -1.33
CA LYS A 112 -6.48 9.47 -1.71
C LYS A 112 -7.17 9.83 -3.02
N ALA A 113 -7.16 8.96 -4.03
CA ALA A 113 -7.78 9.22 -5.33
C ALA A 113 -9.31 9.36 -5.20
N ILE A 114 -9.93 8.45 -4.45
CA ILE A 114 -11.38 8.46 -4.21
C ILE A 114 -11.79 9.65 -3.34
N THR A 115 -11.01 9.99 -2.32
CA THR A 115 -11.24 11.18 -1.48
C THR A 115 -11.14 12.46 -2.30
N GLU A 116 -10.14 12.58 -3.18
CA GLU A 116 -9.99 13.72 -4.08
C GLU A 116 -11.20 13.83 -5.03
N ARG A 117 -11.67 12.71 -5.58
CA ARG A 117 -12.87 12.67 -6.42
C ARG A 117 -14.12 13.13 -5.65
N ALA A 118 -14.29 12.68 -4.41
CA ALA A 118 -15.41 13.07 -3.55
C ALA A 118 -15.38 14.58 -3.23
N ASN A 119 -14.21 15.11 -2.90
CA ASN A 119 -14.01 16.54 -2.61
C ASN A 119 -14.29 17.44 -3.83
N ASN A 120 -14.12 16.92 -5.05
CA ASN A 120 -14.44 17.62 -6.30
C ASN A 120 -15.91 17.44 -6.75
N GLY A 121 -16.83 17.20 -5.81
CA GLY A 121 -18.28 17.25 -6.04
C GLY A 121 -18.91 15.97 -6.57
N LYS A 122 -18.16 14.86 -6.70
CA LYS A 122 -18.77 13.56 -7.00
C LYS A 122 -19.34 12.94 -5.73
N ARG A 123 -20.57 12.43 -5.84
CA ARG A 123 -21.24 11.74 -4.73
C ARG A 123 -20.61 10.37 -4.52
N ILE A 124 -19.74 10.27 -3.52
CA ILE A 124 -19.16 9.02 -3.04
C ILE A 124 -19.50 8.95 -1.54
N PRO A 125 -20.31 7.97 -1.10
CA PRO A 125 -20.89 7.98 0.24
C PRO A 125 -19.82 7.92 1.34
N ASN A 126 -18.88 6.97 1.22
CA ASN A 126 -17.75 6.86 2.14
C ASN A 126 -16.47 6.48 1.37
N PRO A 127 -15.59 7.45 1.05
CA PRO A 127 -14.36 7.20 0.32
C PRO A 127 -13.47 6.11 0.93
N ALA A 128 -13.45 5.98 2.26
CA ALA A 128 -12.64 4.98 2.94
C ALA A 128 -13.15 3.56 2.70
N ILE A 129 -14.47 3.35 2.80
CA ILE A 129 -15.09 2.04 2.56
C ILE A 129 -14.93 1.65 1.09
N VAL A 130 -15.17 2.59 0.16
CA VAL A 130 -15.01 2.31 -1.27
C VAL A 130 -13.56 1.96 -1.60
N ALA A 131 -12.59 2.67 -1.01
CA ALA A 131 -11.16 2.35 -1.18
C ALA A 131 -10.79 0.98 -0.61
N PHE A 132 -11.33 0.65 0.57
CA PHE A 132 -11.15 -0.65 1.19
C PHE A 132 -11.64 -1.77 0.28
N LEU A 133 -12.88 -1.67 -0.22
CA LEU A 133 -13.49 -2.68 -1.07
C LEU A 133 -12.76 -2.86 -2.40
N ILE A 134 -12.36 -1.76 -3.06
CA ILE A 134 -11.58 -1.82 -4.30
C ILE A 134 -10.24 -2.51 -4.07
N THR A 135 -9.53 -2.13 -3.01
CA THR A 135 -8.20 -2.68 -2.75
C THR A 135 -8.29 -4.14 -2.29
N LEU A 136 -9.32 -4.50 -1.51
CA LEU A 136 -9.57 -5.88 -1.10
C LEU A 136 -9.91 -6.75 -2.32
N LEU A 137 -10.73 -6.24 -3.25
CA LEU A 137 -11.03 -6.95 -4.48
C LEU A 137 -9.76 -7.24 -5.31
N ILE A 138 -8.82 -6.30 -5.37
CA ILE A 138 -7.53 -6.52 -6.02
C ILE A 138 -6.78 -7.66 -5.32
N GLY A 139 -6.77 -7.71 -3.99
CA GLY A 139 -6.16 -8.78 -3.21
C GLY A 139 -6.83 -10.15 -3.41
N VAL A 140 -8.15 -10.18 -3.55
CA VAL A 140 -8.88 -11.41 -3.91
C VAL A 140 -8.49 -11.89 -5.31
N VAL A 141 -8.41 -10.99 -6.28
CA VAL A 141 -8.01 -11.33 -7.65
C VAL A 141 -6.57 -11.84 -7.69
N ASP A 142 -5.67 -11.23 -6.92
CA ASP A 142 -4.28 -11.65 -6.79
C ASP A 142 -4.17 -13.11 -6.30
N GLU A 143 -4.90 -13.46 -5.23
CA GLU A 143 -4.98 -14.84 -4.74
C GLU A 143 -5.62 -15.78 -5.76
N CYS A 144 -6.68 -15.36 -6.46
CA CYS A 144 -7.29 -16.16 -7.52
C CYS A 144 -6.31 -16.46 -8.67
N ILE A 145 -5.38 -15.55 -8.99
CA ILE A 145 -4.34 -15.80 -10.00
C ILE A 145 -3.35 -16.87 -9.51
N GLN A 146 -3.10 -16.97 -8.20
CA GLN A 146 -2.22 -18.01 -7.66
C GLN A 146 -2.76 -19.43 -7.92
N LEU A 147 -4.06 -19.61 -8.16
CA LEU A 147 -4.64 -20.90 -8.57
C LEU A 147 -4.05 -21.45 -9.88
N VAL A 148 -3.57 -20.58 -10.77
CA VAL A 148 -3.01 -20.98 -12.07
C VAL A 148 -1.48 -20.96 -12.11
N LEU A 149 -0.82 -20.51 -11.03
CA LEU A 149 0.63 -20.44 -10.95
C LEU A 149 1.21 -21.70 -10.29
N PRO A 150 2.11 -22.44 -10.96
CA PRO A 150 2.58 -23.74 -10.49
C PRO A 150 3.48 -23.69 -9.25
N TYR A 151 3.94 -22.50 -8.86
CA TYR A 151 4.85 -22.26 -7.73
C TYR A 151 4.20 -21.45 -6.60
N ARG A 152 2.89 -21.24 -6.67
CA ARG A 152 2.08 -20.56 -5.65
C ARG A 152 0.88 -21.41 -5.28
N VAL A 153 0.32 -21.14 -4.11
CA VAL A 153 -0.84 -21.85 -3.57
C VAL A 153 -1.82 -20.78 -3.11
N PHE A 154 -3.07 -20.90 -3.55
CA PHE A 154 -4.15 -20.06 -3.04
C PHE A 154 -4.30 -20.26 -1.52
N ASP A 155 -4.22 -19.18 -0.76
CA ASP A 155 -4.46 -19.19 0.68
C ASP A 155 -5.51 -18.14 1.07
N MET A 156 -6.60 -18.58 1.70
CA MET A 156 -7.63 -17.67 2.18
C MET A 156 -7.12 -16.74 3.29
N LEU A 157 -6.12 -17.15 4.06
CA LEU A 157 -5.51 -16.32 5.10
C LEU A 157 -4.80 -15.10 4.51
N ASP A 158 -4.25 -15.21 3.30
CA ASP A 158 -3.61 -14.08 2.61
C ASP A 158 -4.63 -12.97 2.30
N ILE A 159 -5.84 -13.34 1.87
CA ILE A 159 -6.94 -12.38 1.68
C ILE A 159 -7.26 -11.65 2.99
N VAL A 160 -7.29 -12.37 4.11
CA VAL A 160 -7.57 -11.80 5.44
C VAL A 160 -6.46 -10.84 5.85
N PHE A 161 -5.19 -11.24 5.73
CA PHE A 161 -4.05 -10.39 6.08
C PHE A 161 -3.96 -9.15 5.19
N ASN A 162 -4.24 -9.28 3.88
CA ASN A 162 -4.37 -8.15 2.97
C ASN A 162 -5.48 -7.20 3.41
N GLY A 163 -6.64 -7.74 3.79
CA GLY A 163 -7.74 -6.95 4.35
C GLY A 163 -7.33 -6.16 5.59
N ILE A 164 -6.61 -6.78 6.53
CA ILE A 164 -6.09 -6.11 7.73
C ILE A 164 -5.11 -5.00 7.35
N ALA A 165 -4.19 -5.26 6.43
CA ALA A 165 -3.22 -4.28 5.94
C ALA A 165 -3.92 -3.04 5.35
N ILE A 166 -4.91 -3.25 4.48
CA ILE A 166 -5.70 -2.19 3.84
C ILE A 166 -6.43 -1.36 4.89
N ALA A 167 -7.09 -2.01 5.85
CA ALA A 167 -7.79 -1.32 6.94
C ALA A 167 -6.83 -0.49 7.81
N MET A 168 -5.69 -1.07 8.19
CA MET A 168 -4.66 -0.36 8.96
C MET A 168 -4.13 0.86 8.19
N ALA A 169 -3.90 0.74 6.88
CA ALA A 169 -3.34 1.81 6.06
C ALA A 169 -4.31 2.98 5.90
N ILE A 170 -5.57 2.68 5.56
CA ILE A 170 -6.63 3.69 5.45
C ILE A 170 -6.90 4.33 6.81
N GLY A 171 -7.03 3.54 7.87
CA GLY A 171 -7.25 4.03 9.24
C GLY A 171 -6.14 4.95 9.71
N SER A 172 -4.88 4.56 9.49
CA SER A 172 -3.70 5.37 9.81
C SER A 172 -3.70 6.70 9.04
N ALA A 173 -4.03 6.68 7.75
CA ALA A 173 -4.11 7.88 6.93
C ALA A 173 -5.20 8.84 7.43
N ILE A 174 -6.36 8.31 7.84
CA ILE A 174 -7.45 9.12 8.40
C ILE A 174 -7.03 9.71 9.75
N LEU A 175 -6.48 8.90 10.66
CA LEU A 175 -6.02 9.36 11.97
C LEU A 175 -4.99 10.48 11.86
N LEU A 176 -3.95 10.28 11.04
CA LEU A 176 -2.93 11.31 10.81
C LEU A 176 -3.51 12.58 10.18
N SER A 177 -4.49 12.46 9.27
CA SER A 177 -5.14 13.63 8.67
C SER A 177 -5.97 14.45 9.65
N ARG A 178 -6.48 13.82 10.72
CA ARG A 178 -7.25 14.50 11.78
C ARG A 178 -6.32 15.21 12.77
N VAL A 179 -5.18 14.60 13.11
CA VAL A 179 -4.22 15.14 14.09
C VAL A 179 -3.38 16.29 13.51
N ARG A 180 -3.24 16.35 12.19
CA ARG A 180 -2.56 17.45 11.49
C ARG A 180 -3.38 18.74 11.34
N LYS A 181 -4.69 18.69 11.63
CA LYS A 181 -5.58 19.86 11.62
C LYS A 181 -5.60 20.51 12.98
#